data_AF-A0A7U7DDK3-F1
#
_entry.id   AF-A0A7U7DDK3-F1
#
_cell.length_a   1.000
_cell.length_b   1.000
_cell.length_c   1.000
_cell.angle_alpha   90.00
_cell.angle_beta   90.00
_cell.angle_gamma   90.00
#
_symmetry.space_group_name_H-M   'P 1'
#
loop_
_entity.id
_entity.type
_entity.pdbx_description
1 polymer ?
#
loop_
_entity_poly.entity_id
_entity_poly.type
_entity_poly.pdbx_seq_one_letter_code
_entity_poly.pdbx_strand_id
1 'polypeptide(L)' 'MIKSHPNDKLAALQWAVERARQAAAGDELVRLNVLPALQQLRDEARREARR' A
#
# COMPACT_ATOMS: atom_id res chain seq x y z
N MET A 1 23.46 5.08 -1.80
CA MET A 1 22.26 5.41 -1.00
C MET A 1 21.12 5.70 -1.95
N ILE A 2 20.21 4.74 -2.15
CA ILE A 2 19.01 4.97 -2.95
C ILE A 2 18.07 5.81 -2.07
N LYS A 3 18.01 7.12 -2.33
CA LYS A 3 16.99 7.99 -1.74
C LYS A 3 15.68 7.58 -2.39
N SER A 4 14.94 6.64 -1.81
CA SER A 4 13.59 6.33 -2.25
C SER A 4 12.79 7.62 -2.20
N HIS A 5 12.46 8.18 -3.37
CA HIS A 5 11.67 9.39 -3.43
C HIS A 5 10.32 9.12 -2.74
N PRO A 6 9.63 10.15 -2.21
CA PRO A 6 8.27 10.00 -1.70
C PRO A 6 7.34 9.31 -2.72
N ASN A 7 7.63 9.52 -4.01
CA ASN A 7 6.99 8.84 -5.13
C ASN A 7 7.26 7.32 -5.17
N ASP A 8 8.47 6.87 -4.82
CA ASP A 8 8.82 5.45 -4.78
C ASP A 8 8.08 4.73 -3.64
N LYS A 9 7.95 5.40 -2.48
CA LYS A 9 7.15 4.89 -1.34
C LYS A 9 5.68 4.73 -1.74
N LEU A 10 5.10 5.73 -2.41
CA LEU A 10 3.71 5.68 -2.87
C LEU A 10 3.50 4.61 -3.94
N ALA A 11 4.42 4.49 -4.90
CA ALA A 11 4.37 3.46 -5.94
C ALA A 11 4.48 2.05 -5.35
N ALA A 12 5.38 1.83 -4.38
CA ALA A 12 5.51 0.57 -3.67
C ALA A 12 4.24 0.21 -2.89
N LEU A 13 3.61 1.19 -2.22
CA LEU A 13 2.36 0.98 -1.50
C LEU A 13 1.17 0.71 -2.43
N GLN A 14 1.11 1.37 -3.58
CA GLN A 14 0.11 1.07 -4.62
C GLN A 14 0.24 -0.37 -5.13
N TRP A 15 1.47 -0.77 -5.48
CA TRP A 15 1.76 -2.14 -5.90
C TRP A 15 1.39 -3.17 -4.82
N ALA A 16 1.72 -2.88 -3.56
CA ALA A 16 1.40 -3.77 -2.43
C ALA A 16 -0.12 -3.92 -2.23
N VAL A 17 -0.90 -2.84 -2.38
CA VAL A 17 -2.38 -2.89 -2.29
C VAL A 17 -2.97 -3.74 -3.41
N GLU A 18 -2.47 -3.64 -4.64
CA GLU A 18 -2.95 -4.47 -5.74
C GLU A 18 -2.67 -5.96 -5.52
N ARG A 19 -1.49 -6.28 -5.00
CA ARG A 19 -1.13 -7.66 -4.64
C ARG A 19 -1.98 -8.19 -3.51
N ALA A 20 -2.19 -7.40 -2.46
CA ALA A 20 -3.07 -7.77 -1.35
C ALA A 20 -4.52 -7.94 -1.82
N ARG A 21 -5.00 -7.16 -2.79
CA ARG A 21 -6.33 -7.33 -3.38
C ARG A 21 -6.46 -8.66 -4.13
N GLN A 22 -5.44 -9.07 -4.87
CA GLN A 22 -5.42 -10.37 -5.56
C GLN A 22 -5.40 -11.52 -4.55
N ALA A 23 -4.58 -11.43 -3.50
CA ALA A 23 -4.49 -12.43 -2.45
C ALA A 23 -5.77 -12.51 -1.59
N ALA A 24 -6.44 -11.38 -1.35
CA ALA A 24 -7.69 -11.30 -0.59
C ALA A 24 -8.85 -12.10 -1.22
N ALA A 25 -8.74 -12.50 -2.49
CA ALA A 25 -9.72 -13.37 -3.14
C ALA A 25 -9.65 -14.82 -2.66
N GLY A 26 -8.48 -15.28 -2.20
CA GLY A 26 -8.26 -16.64 -1.71
C GLY A 26 -7.87 -16.72 -0.23
N ASP A 27 -7.53 -15.59 0.39
CA ASP A 27 -7.09 -15.50 1.77
C ASP A 27 -7.90 -14.44 2.53
N GLU A 28 -8.75 -14.92 3.43
CA GLU A 28 -9.63 -14.09 4.24
C GLU A 28 -8.87 -13.27 5.30
N LEU A 29 -7.73 -13.77 5.81
CA LEU A 29 -6.90 -13.02 6.75
C LEU A 29 -6.27 -11.81 6.06
N VAL A 30 -5.83 -11.98 4.81
CA VAL A 30 -5.33 -10.87 3.99
C VAL A 30 -6.44 -9.86 3.71
N ARG A 31 -7.64 -10.33 3.38
CA ARG A 31 -8.81 -9.47 3.12
C ARG A 31 -9.19 -8.61 4.32
N LEU A 32 -9.21 -9.19 5.52
CA LEU A 32 -9.69 -8.54 6.74
C LEU A 32 -8.62 -7.70 7.44
N ASN A 33 -7.34 -8.10 7.38
CA ASN A 33 -6.29 -7.44 8.17
C ASN A 33 -5.28 -6.68 7.30
N VAL A 34 -4.80 -7.29 6.22
CA VAL A 34 -3.65 -6.77 5.46
C VAL A 34 -4.09 -5.72 4.44
N LEU A 35 -5.16 -5.97 3.70
CA LEU A 35 -5.66 -5.06 2.68
C LEU A 35 -6.09 -3.70 3.27
N PRO A 36 -6.85 -3.62 4.38
CA PRO A 36 -7.20 -2.32 4.97
C PRO A 36 -5.99 -1.56 5.50
N ALA A 37 -5.04 -2.24 6.14
CA ALA A 37 -3.82 -1.62 6.67
C ALA A 37 -2.95 -1.01 5.55
N LEU A 38 -2.77 -1.73 4.43
CA LEU A 38 -2.02 -1.23 3.27
C LEU A 38 -2.73 -0.06 2.59
N GLN A 39 -4.07 -0.06 2.54
CA GLN A 39 -4.84 1.07 2.02
C GLN A 39 -4.64 2.33 2.88
N GLN A 40 -4.68 2.19 4.21
CA GLN A 40 -4.43 3.30 5.13
C GLN A 40 -3.02 3.88 4.96
N LEU A 41 -1.99 3.02 4.88
CA LEU A 41 -0.60 3.46 4.67
C LEU A 41 -0.41 4.17 3.34
N ARG A 42 -1.04 3.67 2.26
CA ARG A 42 -1.04 4.34 0.95
C ARG A 42 -1.67 5.73 1.03
N ASP A 43 -2.81 5.84 1.72
CA ASP A 43 -3.55 7.10 1.80
C ASP A 43 -2.85 8.13 2.69
N GLU A 44 -2.11 7.69 3.70
CA GLU A 44 -1.19 8.52 4.46
C GLU A 44 0.00 8.99 3.60
N ALA A 45 0.71 8.07 2.94
CA ALA A 45 1.83 8.42 2.06
C ALA A 45 1.42 9.38 0.93
N ARG A 46 0.20 9.22 0.40
CA ARG A 46 -0.36 10.14 -0.61
C ARG A 46 -0.64 11.54 -0.04
N ARG A 47 -1.07 11.63 1.22
CA ARG A 47 -1.27 12.92 1.91
C ARG A 47 0.07 13.59 2.19
N GLU A 48 1.08 12.83 2.62
CA GLU A 48 2.45 13.31 2.83
C GLU A 48 3.07 13.85 1.54
N ALA A 49 2.93 13.13 0.42
CA ALA A 49 3.49 13.55 -0.87
C ALA A 49 2.79 14.75 -1.51
N ARG A 50 1.60 15.14 -1.00
CA ARG A 50 0.84 16.32 -1.45
C ARG A 50 1.14 17.58 -0.62
N ARG A 51 1.77 17.44 0.54
CA ARG A 51 2.23 18.57 1.37
C ARG A 51 3.61 19.01 0.90
#